data_AF-A0A359DCC4-F1
#
_entry.id   AF-A0A359DCC4-F1
#
_cell.length_a   1.000
_cell.length_b   1.000
_cell.length_c   1.000
_cell.angle_alpha   90.00
_cell.angle_beta   90.00
_cell.angle_gamma   90.00
#
_symmetry.space_group_name_H-M   'P 1'
#
loop_
_entity.id
_entity.type
_entity.pdbx_description
1 polymer ?
#
loop_
_entity_poly.entity_id
_entity_poly.type
_entity_poly.pdbx_seq_one_letter_code
_entity_poly.pdbx_strand_id
1 'polypeptide(L)'
;NDSLTTRHALDAWARQQPETLADMAARFVPLSDALDGLNGTLYSETGQQWQGEDLWRAIRTLPAAQTVEGGAPQETSPLPPLYPR
;
A
#
# COMPACT_ATOMS: atom_id res chain seq x y z
N ASN A 1 4.42 -7.60 12.89
CA ASN A 1 4.26 -6.13 12.94
C ASN A 1 4.51 -5.52 11.55
N ASP A 2 5.41 -6.09 10.74
CA ASP A 2 5.70 -5.69 9.35
C ASP A 2 4.49 -5.45 8.44
N SER A 3 3.45 -6.29 8.51
CA SER A 3 2.26 -6.15 7.67
C SER A 3 1.54 -4.80 7.87
N LEU A 4 1.53 -4.26 9.10
CA LEU A 4 0.92 -2.96 9.37
C LEU A 4 1.79 -1.82 8.82
N THR A 5 3.10 -1.88 9.06
CA THR A 5 4.06 -0.89 8.57
C THR A 5 4.01 -0.76 7.05
N THR A 6 4.05 -1.89 6.34
CA THR A 6 3.98 -1.92 4.89
C THR A 6 2.64 -1.40 4.38
N ARG A 7 1.54 -1.62 5.12
CA ARG A 7 0.22 -1.06 4.77
C ARG A 7 0.16 0.45 4.90
N HIS A 8 0.75 0.98 5.96
CA HIS A 8 0.86 2.43 6.14
C HIS A 8 1.73 3.08 5.05
N ALA A 9 2.85 2.45 4.68
CA ALA A 9 3.71 2.93 3.60
C ALA A 9 3.00 2.93 2.25
N LEU A 10 2.24 1.87 1.95
CA LEU A 10 1.42 1.75 0.75
C LEU A 10 0.36 2.85 0.67
N ASP A 11 -0.39 3.08 1.76
CA ASP A 11 -1.43 4.11 1.81
C ASP A 11 -0.84 5.50 1.61
N ALA A 12 0.30 5.79 2.25
CA ALA A 12 1.01 7.05 2.08
C ALA A 12 1.50 7.24 0.63
N TRP A 13 2.07 6.20 0.03
CA TRP A 13 2.52 6.24 -1.36
C TRP A 13 1.35 6.46 -2.34
N ALA A 14 0.23 5.75 -2.15
CA ALA A 14 -0.94 5.86 -3.02
C ALA A 14 -1.54 7.27 -3.00
N ARG A 15 -1.45 7.98 -1.86
CA ARG A 15 -1.86 9.39 -1.74
C ARG A 15 -0.92 10.38 -2.42
N GLN A 16 0.34 10.00 -2.62
CA GLN A 16 1.35 10.84 -3.30
C GLN A 16 1.28 10.71 -4.82
N GLN A 17 0.63 9.67 -5.35
CA GLN A 17 0.48 9.50 -6.79
C GLN A 17 -0.58 10.46 -7.35
N PRO A 18 -0.33 11.07 -8.54
CA PRO A 18 -1.30 11.94 -9.20
C PRO A 18 -2.50 11.17 -9.78
N GLU A 19 -2.33 9.87 -9.99
CA GLU A 19 -3.35 8.93 -10.45
C GLU A 19 -3.59 7.85 -9.37
N THR A 20 -4.78 7.24 -9.38
CA THR A 20 -5.13 6.28 -8.32
C THR A 20 -4.33 4.98 -8.43
N LEU A 21 -4.08 4.32 -7.31
CA LEU A 21 -3.45 2.99 -7.29
C LEU A 21 -4.16 1.99 -8.23
N ALA A 22 -5.50 2.07 -8.31
CA ALA A 22 -6.30 1.21 -9.20
C ALA A 22 -6.07 1.51 -10.68
N ASP A 23 -5.91 2.79 -11.04
CA ASP A 23 -5.59 3.21 -12.42
C ASP A 23 -4.19 2.76 -12.83
N MET A 24 -3.20 2.91 -11.94
CA MET A 24 -1.86 2.35 -12.16
C MET A 24 -1.92 0.83 -12.29
N ALA A 25 -2.67 0.15 -11.42
CA ALA A 25 -2.81 -1.30 -11.49
C ALA A 25 -3.34 -1.73 -12.86
N ALA A 26 -4.33 -1.02 -13.42
CA ALA A 26 -4.87 -1.31 -14.75
C ALA A 26 -3.83 -1.22 -15.88
N ARG A 27 -2.75 -0.45 -15.70
CA ARG A 27 -1.69 -0.23 -16.70
C ARG A 27 -0.44 -1.08 -16.43
N PHE A 28 -0.22 -1.50 -15.18
CA PHE A 28 0.91 -2.31 -14.75
C PHE A 28 0.44 -3.70 -14.32
N VAL A 29 0.57 -4.68 -15.22
CA VAL A 29 0.24 -6.10 -14.97
C VAL A 29 0.79 -6.65 -13.64
N PRO A 30 2.09 -6.48 -13.28
CA PRO A 30 2.59 -6.99 -12.00
C PRO A 30 1.99 -6.28 -10.77
N LEU A 31 1.52 -5.04 -10.92
CA LEU A 31 0.83 -4.31 -9.85
C LEU A 31 -0.62 -4.79 -9.71
N SER A 32 -1.31 -5.04 -10.83
CA SER A 32 -2.64 -5.65 -10.85
C SER A 32 -2.65 -7.02 -10.21
N ASP A 33 -1.68 -7.88 -10.53
CA ASP A 33 -1.57 -9.23 -9.98
C ASP A 33 -1.44 -9.22 -8.45
N ALA A 34 -0.56 -8.36 -7.91
CA ALA A 34 -0.41 -8.20 -6.47
C ALA A 34 -1.64 -7.59 -5.79
N LEU A 35 -2.35 -6.67 -6.45
CA LEU A 35 -3.60 -6.08 -5.97
C LEU A 35 -4.75 -7.10 -5.95
N ASP A 36 -4.82 -7.96 -6.97
CA ASP A 36 -5.79 -9.05 -7.09
C ASP A 36 -5.55 -10.11 -6.01
N GLY A 37 -4.29 -10.54 -5.82
CA GLY A 37 -3.90 -11.43 -4.72
C GLY A 37 -4.23 -10.85 -3.34
N LEU A 38 -4.03 -9.53 -3.16
CA LEU A 38 -4.45 -8.84 -1.94
C LEU A 38 -5.97 -8.88 -1.75
N ASN A 39 -6.76 -8.63 -2.79
CA ASN A 39 -8.23 -8.72 -2.71
C ASN A 39 -8.69 -10.16 -2.45
N GLY A 40 -8.09 -11.16 -3.10
CA GLY A 40 -8.39 -12.57 -2.89
C GLY A 40 -8.14 -13.04 -1.46
N THR A 41 -7.09 -12.53 -0.81
CA THR A 41 -6.81 -12.83 0.61
C THR A 41 -7.76 -12.18 1.61
N LEU A 42 -8.47 -11.11 1.24
CA LEU A 42 -9.53 -10.53 2.09
C LEU A 42 -10.77 -11.42 2.15
N TYR A 43 -11.05 -12.17 1.08
CA TYR A 43 -12.17 -13.11 1.00
C TYR A 43 -11.81 -14.55 1.33
N SER A 44 -10.51 -14.86 1.46
CA SER A 44 -10.06 -16.20 1.85
C SER A 44 -10.33 -16.42 3.34
N GLU A 45 -11.05 -17.51 3.64
CA GLU A 45 -11.46 -17.93 4.98
C GLU A 45 -10.26 -18.22 5.91
N THR A 46 -9.07 -18.39 5.32
CA THR A 46 -7.78 -18.46 6.00
C THR A 46 -7.32 -17.07 6.40
N GLY A 47 -7.91 -16.52 7.46
CA GLY A 47 -7.37 -15.33 8.12
C GLY A 47 -5.90 -15.56 8.47
N GLN A 48 -5.01 -14.67 8.03
CA GLN A 48 -4.18 -13.89 8.96
C GLN A 48 -3.18 -12.95 8.28
N GLN A 49 -2.85 -13.09 6.99
CA GLN A 49 -1.70 -12.38 6.42
C GLN A 49 -2.12 -11.47 5.26
N TRP A 50 -2.15 -10.17 5.53
CA TRP A 50 -2.30 -9.14 4.51
C TRP A 50 -1.10 -9.19 3.55
N GLN A 51 -1.33 -9.54 2.28
CA GLN A 51 -0.30 -9.74 1.25
C GLN A 51 0.24 -8.44 0.64
N GLY A 52 0.19 -7.32 1.36
CA GLY A 52 0.62 -6.04 0.79
C GLY A 52 2.14 -5.86 0.71
N GLU A 53 2.92 -6.83 1.18
CA GLU A 53 4.37 -6.87 0.93
C GLU A 53 4.69 -7.12 -0.54
N ASP A 54 3.92 -7.98 -1.21
CA ASP A 54 4.10 -8.25 -2.64
C ASP A 54 3.73 -7.00 -3.46
N LEU A 55 2.62 -6.36 -3.09
CA LEU A 55 2.18 -5.09 -3.67
C LEU A 55 3.21 -3.96 -3.48
N TRP A 56 3.80 -3.86 -2.28
CA TRP A 56 4.84 -2.88 -1.99
C TRP A 56 6.12 -3.12 -2.80
N ARG A 57 6.49 -4.38 -3.03
CA ARG A 57 7.61 -4.72 -3.92
C ARG A 57 7.29 -4.35 -5.36
N ALA A 58 6.08 -4.63 -5.85
CA ALA A 58 5.66 -4.28 -7.21
C ALA A 58 5.68 -2.76 -7.44
N ILE A 59 5.29 -1.96 -6.45
CA ILE A 59 5.38 -0.49 -6.52
C ILE A 59 6.83 -0.02 -6.62
N ARG A 60 7.73 -0.63 -5.85
CA ARG A 60 9.15 -0.31 -5.86
C ARG A 60 9.88 -0.68 -7.15
N THR A 61 9.31 -1.55 -7.98
CA THR A 61 9.87 -1.92 -9.29
C THR A 61 9.31 -1.05 -10.43
N LEU A 62 8.37 -0.15 -10.15
CA LEU A 62 7.80 0.74 -11.17
C LEU A 62 8.85 1.76 -11.67
N PRO A 63 9.00 1.92 -13.00
CA PRO A 63 10.06 2.75 -13.61
C PRO A 63 9.90 4.27 -13.41
N ALA A 64 8.86 4.73 -12.70
CA ALA A 64 8.55 6.15 -12.51
C ALA A 64 8.55 6.63 -11.03
N ALA A 65 8.86 5.78 -10.05
CA ALA A 65 8.82 6.15 -8.63
C ALA A 65 10.12 6.86 -8.18
N GLN A 66 10.50 7.94 -8.87
CA GLN A 66 11.73 8.72 -8.59
C GLN A 66 11.62 9.64 -7.36
N THR A 67 10.58 9.52 -6.54
CA THR A 67 10.38 10.41 -5.38
C THR A 67 9.92 9.65 -4.15
N VAL A 68 10.61 8.58 -3.75
CA VAL A 68 10.65 8.20 -2.32
C VAL A 68 12.01 7.58 -1.95
N GLU A 69 13.11 8.11 -2.48
CA GLU A 69 14.42 7.93 -1.85
C GLU A 69 14.52 8.86 -0.63
N GLY A 70 13.84 8.50 0.46
CA GLY A 70 13.93 9.23 1.74
C GLY A 70 12.58 9.40 2.42
N GLY A 71 12.25 8.55 3.40
CA GLY A 71 10.95 8.64 4.06
C GLY A 71 10.70 7.67 5.21
N ALA A 72 11.69 7.42 6.05
CA ALA A 72 11.41 7.22 7.48
C ALA A 72 12.36 8.17 8.23
N PRO A 73 11.85 9.01 9.15
CA PRO A 73 10.89 8.64 10.17
C PRO A 73 9.63 9.52 10.21
N GLN A 74 8.48 8.88 10.33
CA GLN A 74 7.54 9.14 11.42
C GLN A 74 7.44 10.59 11.94
N GLU A 75 7.04 11.54 11.09
CA GLU A 75 6.54 12.83 11.58
C GLU A 75 5.09 12.64 12.04
N THR A 76 4.98 12.28 13.32
CA THR A 76 3.90 12.62 14.25
C THR A 76 2.74 13.44 13.67
N SER A 77 1.83 12.81 12.94
CA SER A 77 0.45 13.31 12.88
C SER A 77 -0.34 12.52 13.92
N PRO A 78 -0.56 13.06 15.13
CA PRO A 78 -1.49 12.44 16.07
C PRO A 78 -2.84 12.42 15.37
N LEU A 79 -3.28 11.23 14.94
CA LEU A 79 -4.65 11.04 14.47
C LEU A 79 -5.57 11.63 15.55
N PRO A 80 -6.47 12.57 15.20
CA PRO A 80 -7.47 13.02 16.16
C PRO A 80 -8.31 11.81 16.57
N PRO A 81 -8.62 11.63 17.87
CA PRO A 81 -9.36 10.46 18.34
C PRO A 81 -10.74 10.42 17.68
N LEU A 82 -11.01 9.37 16.91
CA LEU A 82 -12.28 9.16 16.19
C LEU A 82 -13.41 8.68 17.12
N TYR A 83 -13.56 9.27 18.31
CA TYR A 83 -14.71 9.01 19.19
C TYR A 83 -15.24 10.30 19.83
N PRO A 84 -16.45 10.74 19.45
CA PRO A 84 -17.23 11.65 20.29
C PRO A 84 -17.84 10.87 21.47
N ARG A 85 -17.81 11.45 22.67
CA ARG A 85 -18.67 11.08 23.81
C ARG A 85 -19.58 12.25 24.13
#